data_AF-A0A5B1RBC4-F1
#
_entry.id   AF-A0A5B1RBC4-F1
#
_cell.length_a   1.000
_cell.length_b   1.000
_cell.length_c   1.000
_cell.angle_alpha   90.00
_cell.angle_beta   90.00
_cell.angle_gamma   90.00
#
_symmetry.space_group_name_H-M   'P 1'
#
loop_
_entity.id
_entity.type
_entity.pdbx_description
1 polymer ?
#
loop_
_entity_poly.entity_id
_entity_poly.type
_entity_poly.pdbx_seq_one_letter_code
_entity_poly.pdbx_strand_id
1 'polypeptide(L)'
;LPLPPGPKRKPVIGNLLDMPKDHEVASMLMMRTRYGMADSDILHVDVFGTYIVIVNSAKIANELFEKRSLLYSDSVTLTQHCSLKLEWVLGVVPYGQKWRDVRKAFHEHYHPTATLQY
;
A
#
# COMPACT_ATOMS: atom_id res chain seq x y z
N LEU A 1 14.71 -14.70 -1.65
CA LEU A 1 15.41 -13.39 -1.77
C LEU A 1 15.63 -12.84 -0.37
N PRO A 2 16.76 -12.21 -0.06
CA PRO A 2 16.93 -11.49 1.20
C PRO A 2 15.93 -10.33 1.28
N LEU A 3 15.41 -10.07 2.48
CA LEU A 3 14.48 -8.95 2.70
C LEU A 3 15.19 -7.61 2.50
N PRO A 4 14.48 -6.56 2.08
CA PRO A 4 15.02 -5.20 2.08
C PRO A 4 15.55 -4.83 3.47
N PRO A 5 16.50 -3.89 3.55
CA PRO A 5 17.03 -3.46 4.83
C PRO A 5 15.92 -2.81 5.68
N GLY A 6 15.97 -3.04 6.98
CA GLY A 6 14.99 -2.50 7.92
C GLY A 6 15.42 -2.52 9.38
N PRO A 7 14.67 -1.87 10.29
CA PRO A 7 14.90 -1.94 11.72
C PRO A 7 14.87 -3.39 12.22
N LYS A 8 15.76 -3.72 13.15
CA LYS A 8 15.83 -5.08 13.72
C LYS A 8 14.51 -5.43 14.42
N ARG A 9 13.88 -6.49 13.96
CA ARG A 9 12.63 -7.04 14.50
C ARG A 9 12.77 -7.40 15.98
N LYS A 10 11.82 -6.96 16.82
CA LYS A 10 11.69 -7.41 18.22
C LYS A 10 10.89 -8.72 18.29
N PRO A 11 11.10 -9.57 19.32
CA PRO A 11 10.31 -10.78 19.51
C PRO A 11 8.81 -10.47 19.60
N VAL A 12 7.97 -11.29 18.96
CA VAL A 12 6.49 -11.23 18.95
C VAL A 12 5.88 -9.99 18.28
N ILE A 13 6.30 -8.78 18.65
CA ILE A 13 5.70 -7.51 18.18
C ILE A 13 6.34 -6.93 16.91
N GLY A 14 7.52 -7.43 16.53
CA GLY A 14 8.28 -6.90 15.41
C GLY A 14 8.75 -5.46 15.62
N ASN A 15 8.41 -4.58 14.69
CA ASN A 15 8.74 -3.16 14.59
C ASN A 15 7.54 -2.26 14.89
N LEU A 16 6.48 -2.78 15.52
CA LEU A 16 5.32 -1.98 15.89
C LEU A 16 5.68 -0.71 16.68
N LEU A 17 6.65 -0.81 17.60
CA LEU A 17 7.10 0.33 18.41
C LEU A 17 7.98 1.31 17.63
N ASP A 18 8.49 0.89 16.47
CA ASP A 18 9.25 1.72 15.54
C ASP A 18 8.34 2.48 14.56
N MET A 19 7.06 2.08 14.45
CA MET A 19 6.08 2.74 13.59
C MET A 19 5.69 4.11 14.16
N PRO A 20 5.61 5.15 13.32
CA PRO A 20 5.19 6.46 13.75
C PRO A 20 3.71 6.47 14.12
N LYS A 21 3.39 7.16 15.22
CA LYS A 21 2.00 7.38 15.67
C LYS A 21 1.42 8.70 15.16
N ASP A 22 2.29 9.65 14.86
CA ASP A 22 1.96 10.99 14.40
C ASP A 22 2.79 11.35 13.17
N HIS A 23 2.23 12.17 12.27
CA HIS A 23 2.89 12.65 11.05
C HIS A 23 3.47 11.50 10.21
N GLU A 24 2.65 10.49 9.93
CA GLU A 24 3.08 9.20 9.35
C GLU A 24 3.97 9.36 8.12
N VAL A 25 3.59 10.20 7.16
CA VAL A 25 4.36 10.40 5.91
C VAL A 25 5.75 10.98 6.19
N ALA A 26 5.83 12.04 7.00
CA ALA A 26 7.10 12.67 7.34
C ALA A 26 7.99 11.72 8.16
N SER A 27 7.38 11.01 9.11
CA SER A 27 8.09 10.07 9.95
C SER A 27 8.60 8.85 9.18
N MET A 28 7.81 8.29 8.25
CA MET A 28 8.24 7.22 7.34
C MET A 28 9.41 7.65 6.46
N LEU A 29 9.39 8.89 5.96
CA LEU A 29 10.52 9.46 5.23
C LEU A 29 11.76 9.57 6.10
N MET A 30 11.62 9.96 7.38
CA MET A 30 12.72 10.05 8.33
C MET A 30 13.30 8.69 8.75
N MET A 31 12.54 7.59 8.62
CA MET A 31 13.04 6.25 8.97
C MET A 31 14.30 5.88 8.16
N ARG A 32 14.39 6.32 6.89
CA ARG A 32 15.59 6.08 6.07
C ARG A 32 16.85 6.64 6.73
N THR A 33 16.75 7.84 7.31
CA THR A 33 17.87 8.52 7.96
C THR A 33 18.13 7.89 9.33
N ARG A 34 17.06 7.63 10.10
CA ARG A 34 17.14 7.09 11.47
C ARG A 34 17.83 5.73 11.56
N TYR A 35 17.61 4.85 10.58
CA TYR A 35 18.19 3.51 10.56
C TYR A 35 19.48 3.41 9.74
N GLY A 36 20.09 4.55 9.35
CA GLY A 36 21.34 4.56 8.58
C GLY A 36 21.18 3.99 7.17
N MET A 37 19.98 4.13 6.59
CA MET A 37 19.61 3.60 5.28
C MET A 37 19.43 4.74 4.27
N ALA A 38 20.25 5.79 4.40
CA ALA A 38 20.17 6.96 3.51
C ALA A 38 20.32 6.58 2.03
N ASP A 39 21.08 5.52 1.76
CA ASP A 39 21.34 4.99 0.41
C ASP A 39 20.32 3.94 -0.05
N SER A 40 19.30 3.62 0.76
CA SER A 40 18.28 2.64 0.41
C SER A 40 16.92 3.29 0.22
N ASP A 41 16.41 3.19 -1.01
CA ASP A 41 15.09 3.70 -1.38
C ASP A 41 13.92 2.78 -0.98
N ILE A 42 14.22 1.59 -0.46
CA ILE A 42 13.24 0.58 -0.05
C ILE A 42 13.57 0.11 1.36
N LEU A 43 12.62 0.26 2.28
CA LEU A 43 12.71 -0.24 3.65
C LEU A 43 11.70 -1.34 3.91
N HIS A 44 12.02 -2.20 4.86
CA HIS A 44 11.16 -3.28 5.30
C HIS A 44 10.89 -3.17 6.80
N VAL A 45 9.63 -3.28 7.22
CA VAL A 45 9.22 -3.35 8.62
C VAL A 45 8.29 -4.53 8.84
N ASP A 46 8.41 -5.21 9.97
CA ASP A 46 7.54 -6.32 10.36
C ASP A 46 6.62 -5.85 11.48
N VAL A 47 5.30 -5.88 11.30
CA VAL A 47 4.34 -5.54 12.35
C VAL A 47 3.47 -6.76 12.63
N PHE A 48 3.63 -7.38 13.80
CA PHE A 48 2.90 -8.60 14.19
C PHE A 48 2.95 -9.73 13.14
N GLY A 49 4.09 -9.92 12.45
CA GLY A 49 4.24 -10.91 11.40
C GLY A 49 3.74 -10.46 10.03
N THR A 50 3.19 -9.25 9.91
CA THR A 50 2.83 -8.63 8.65
C THR A 50 4.02 -7.82 8.13
N TYR A 51 4.53 -8.23 6.96
CA TYR A 51 5.65 -7.55 6.32
C TYR A 51 5.16 -6.34 5.51
N ILE A 52 5.65 -5.16 5.86
CA ILE A 52 5.33 -3.89 5.22
C ILE A 52 6.60 -3.38 4.54
N VAL A 53 6.49 -3.04 3.26
CA VAL A 53 7.59 -2.49 2.47
C VAL A 53 7.30 -1.02 2.19
N ILE A 54 8.20 -0.14 2.63
CA ILE A 54 8.11 1.31 2.46
C ILE A 54 9.01 1.71 1.29
N VAL A 55 8.43 2.40 0.30
CA VAL A 55 9.15 2.87 -0.90
C VAL A 55 9.29 4.38 -0.84
N ASN A 56 10.52 4.87 -0.74
CA ASN A 56 10.83 6.31 -0.58
C ASN A 56 11.27 7.00 -1.89
N SER A 57 11.26 6.29 -3.02
CA SER A 57 11.66 6.81 -4.32
C SER A 57 10.51 6.80 -5.32
N ALA A 58 10.21 7.96 -5.91
CA ALA A 58 9.16 8.09 -6.91
C ALA A 58 9.41 7.21 -8.15
N LYS A 59 10.68 7.02 -8.52
CA LYS A 59 11.07 6.16 -9.64
C LYS A 59 10.72 4.70 -9.36
N ILE A 60 11.05 4.20 -8.17
CA ILE A 60 10.74 2.83 -7.76
C ILE A 60 9.23 2.66 -7.58
N ALA A 61 8.56 3.64 -6.98
CA ALA A 61 7.10 3.62 -6.82
C ALA A 61 6.39 3.52 -8.19
N ASN A 62 6.82 4.29 -9.19
CA ASN A 62 6.28 4.17 -10.55
C ASN A 62 6.58 2.80 -11.17
N GLU A 63 7.80 2.27 -10.98
CA GLU A 63 8.15 0.95 -11.52
C GLU A 63 7.32 -0.19 -10.89
N LEU A 64 7.08 -0.14 -9.58
CA LEU A 64 6.32 -1.17 -8.87
C LEU A 64 4.82 -1.01 -9.06
N PHE A 65 4.27 0.18 -8.81
CA PHE A 65 2.82 0.38 -8.73
C PHE A 65 2.16 0.75 -10.06
N GLU A 66 2.91 1.30 -11.03
CA GLU A 66 2.37 1.62 -12.37
C GLU A 66 2.71 0.50 -13.36
N LYS A 67 4.01 0.29 -13.62
CA LYS A 67 4.48 -0.65 -14.65
C LYS A 67 4.23 -2.10 -14.29
N ARG A 68 4.28 -2.43 -13.00
CA ARG A 68 4.09 -3.79 -12.46
C ARG A 68 2.85 -3.89 -11.56
N SER A 69 1.88 -3.02 -11.78
CA SER A 69 0.63 -2.94 -11.02
C SER A 69 -0.06 -4.29 -10.81
N LEU A 70 -0.08 -5.15 -11.84
CA LEU A 70 -0.67 -6.49 -11.77
C LEU A 70 -0.04 -7.42 -10.72
N LEU A 71 1.19 -7.16 -10.28
CA LEU A 71 1.91 -7.99 -9.30
C LEU A 71 1.79 -7.45 -7.88
N TYR A 72 1.65 -6.14 -7.71
CA TYR A 72 1.78 -5.46 -6.42
C TYR A 72 0.53 -4.73 -5.95
N SER A 73 -0.40 -4.41 -6.85
CA SER A 73 -1.57 -3.58 -6.55
C SER A 73 -2.83 -4.40 -6.24
N ASP A 74 -2.66 -5.62 -5.73
CA ASP A 74 -3.81 -6.39 -5.24
C ASP A 74 -4.24 -5.86 -3.87
N SER A 75 -5.56 -5.74 -3.67
CA SER A 75 -6.11 -5.20 -2.43
C SER A 75 -6.12 -6.31 -1.37
N VAL A 76 -5.35 -6.13 -0.30
CA VAL A 76 -5.38 -7.06 0.83
C VAL A 76 -6.79 -7.04 1.42
N THR A 77 -7.46 -8.18 1.37
CA THR A 77 -8.78 -8.33 1.97
C THR A 77 -8.63 -8.31 3.49
N LEU A 78 -8.68 -7.13 4.09
CA LEU A 78 -8.80 -7.02 5.54
C LEU A 78 -10.13 -7.69 5.93
N THR A 79 -10.09 -8.61 6.90
CA THR A 79 -11.29 -9.30 7.43
C THR A 79 -12.40 -8.32 7.83
N GLN A 80 -12.02 -7.09 8.21
CA GLN A 80 -12.91 -5.98 8.49
C GLN A 80 -13.78 -5.59 7.28
N HIS A 81 -13.22 -5.58 6.06
CA HIS A 81 -13.96 -5.19 4.85
C HIS A 81 -15.03 -6.20 4.45
N CYS A 82 -14.75 -7.51 4.60
CA CYS A 82 -15.76 -8.56 4.40
C CYS A 82 -16.90 -8.43 5.43
N SER A 83 -16.56 -8.15 6.70
CA SER A 83 -17.56 -7.98 7.77
C SER A 83 -18.48 -6.79 7.52
N LEU A 84 -17.97 -5.72 6.90
CA LEU A 84 -18.72 -4.52 6.54
C LEU A 84 -19.45 -4.62 5.19
N LYS A 85 -19.34 -5.75 4.47
CA LYS A 85 -19.92 -5.95 3.13
C LYS A 85 -19.52 -4.87 2.13
N LEU A 86 -18.29 -4.34 2.22
CA LEU A 86 -17.77 -3.29 1.33
C LEU A 86 -17.19 -3.85 0.02
N GLU A 87 -17.58 -5.06 -0.35
CA GLU A 87 -17.08 -5.77 -1.53
C GLU A 87 -17.59 -5.20 -2.87
N TRP A 88 -18.29 -4.08 -2.85
CA TRP A 88 -18.69 -3.31 -4.03
C TRP A 88 -17.87 -2.02 -4.18
N VAL A 89 -17.06 -1.66 -3.18
CA VAL A 89 -16.23 -0.45 -3.21
C VAL A 89 -14.97 -0.71 -4.03
N LEU A 90 -14.78 0.04 -5.12
CA LEU A 90 -13.68 -0.15 -6.06
C LEU A 90 -12.28 -0.21 -5.41
N GLY A 91 -12.05 0.56 -4.34
CA GLY A 91 -10.78 0.57 -3.60
C GLY A 91 -10.54 -0.64 -2.69
N VAL A 92 -11.56 -1.45 -2.44
CA VAL A 92 -11.53 -2.57 -1.47
C VAL A 92 -11.61 -3.93 -2.17
N VAL A 93 -12.20 -3.99 -3.35
CA VAL A 93 -12.34 -5.24 -4.10
C VAL A 93 -10.97 -5.74 -4.59
N PRO A 94 -10.59 -7.00 -4.30
CA PRO A 94 -9.36 -7.60 -4.81
C PRO A 94 -9.33 -7.62 -6.33
N TYR A 95 -8.13 -7.59 -6.90
CA TYR A 95 -7.97 -7.56 -8.34
C TYR A 95 -8.51 -8.86 -8.97
N GLY A 96 -9.42 -8.73 -9.93
CA GLY A 96 -10.12 -9.87 -10.54
C GLY A 96 -11.29 -9.42 -11.41
N GLN A 97 -12.12 -10.36 -11.87
CA GLN A 97 -13.26 -10.04 -12.74
C GLN A 97 -14.22 -9.06 -12.06
N LYS A 98 -14.53 -9.29 -10.77
CA LYS A 98 -15.39 -8.41 -9.96
C LYS A 98 -14.86 -6.97 -9.91
N TRP A 99 -13.55 -6.78 -9.72
CA TRP A 99 -12.95 -5.44 -9.75
C TRP A 99 -13.08 -4.79 -11.13
N ARG A 100 -12.88 -5.54 -12.22
CA ARG A 100 -13.06 -5.01 -13.59
C ARG A 100 -14.49 -4.57 -13.84
N ASP A 101 -15.47 -5.32 -13.36
CA ASP A 101 -16.90 -5.00 -13.52
C ASP A 101 -17.27 -3.74 -12.72
N VAL A 102 -16.84 -3.64 -11.46
CA VAL A 102 -17.04 -2.44 -10.63
C VAL A 102 -16.34 -1.23 -11.25
N ARG A 103 -15.12 -1.39 -11.77
CA ARG A 103 -14.38 -0.31 -12.45
C ARG A 103 -15.11 0.16 -13.70
N LYS A 104 -15.66 -0.76 -14.49
CA LYS A 104 -16.44 -0.42 -15.69
C LYS A 104 -17.67 0.40 -15.33
N ALA A 105 -18.46 -0.07 -14.36
CA ALA A 105 -19.65 0.63 -13.90
C ALA A 105 -19.30 2.02 -13.34
N PHE A 106 -18.21 2.16 -12.57
CA PHE A 106 -17.73 3.45 -12.10
C PHE A 106 -17.33 4.37 -13.26
N HIS A 107 -16.57 3.86 -14.22
CA HIS A 107 -16.13 4.66 -15.37
C HIS A 107 -17.30 5.19 -16.21
N GLU A 108 -18.36 4.41 -16.40
CA GLU A 108 -19.57 4.84 -17.13
C GLU A 108 -20.24 6.07 -16.49
N HIS A 109 -20.23 6.18 -15.16
CA HIS A 109 -20.90 7.28 -14.44
C HIS A 109 -19.99 8.49 -14.19
N TYR A 110 -18.67 8.30 -14.20
CA TYR A 110 -17.69 9.34 -13.87
C TYR A 110 -16.77 9.75 -15.05
N HIS A 111 -17.13 9.42 -16.29
CA HIS A 111 -16.39 9.89 -17.46
C HIS A 111 -16.58 11.42 -17.64
N PRO A 112 -15.57 12.17 -18.12
CA PRO A 112 -15.64 13.64 -18.28
C PRO A 112 -16.83 14.19 -19.09
N THR A 113 -17.46 13.37 -19.92
CA THR A 113 -18.70 13.73 -20.63
C THR A 113 -19.95 13.68 -19.74
N ALA A 114 -19.96 12.85 -18.69
CA ALA A 114 -21.05 12.76 -17.73
C ALA A 114 -21.03 13.89 -16.69
N THR A 115 -19.84 14.45 -16.39
CA THR A 115 -19.70 15.57 -15.44
C THR A 115 -20.22 16.91 -15.95
N LEU A 116 -20.58 17.02 -17.25
CA LEU A 116 -21.21 18.23 -17.81
C LEU A 116 -22.72 18.32 -17.49
N GLN A 117 -23.31 17.26 -16.92
CA GLN A 117 -24.73 17.20 -16.59
C GLN A 117 -25.05 17.62 -15.14
N TYR A 118 -24.03 18.00 -14.36
CA TYR A 118 -24.12 18.51 -12.98
C TYR A 118 -23.34 19.83 -12.88
#